data_AF-A0A7C4RYH0-F1
#
_entry.id   AF-A0A7C4RYH0-F1
#
_cell.length_a   1.000
_cell.length_b   1.000
_cell.length_c   1.000
_cell.angle_alpha   90.00
_cell.angle_beta   90.00
_cell.angle_gamma   90.00
#
_symmetry.space_group_name_H-M   'P 1'
#
loop_
_entity.id
_entity.type
_entity.pdbx_description
1 polymer ?
#
loop_
_entity_poly.entity_id
_entity_poly.type
_entity_poly.pdbx_seq_one_letter_code
_entity_poly.pdbx_strand_id
1 'polypeptide(L)'
;MYRTHNCGELRLKDEGKQVKLAGWVDRIRDLGGVKFIVLRDRYGKTQVVVNPDSPVYSIVNTISREDVINVEGIVRARPNEAVTSEPTGEIEILAEKIEILSKSELPPFYPGDEVSEEMRLKYRYLDLRNPKMANNLIVRHKMAFYAREFLTSKDFLEIETPYLTKSTPEGARDFLVPSRLKKGTFYALPQSPQLFKQILMISGMDKYFQIVRCFRDEDLRADRQPEFTQIDIEMSFVHMEDVLNLAEDLIRYIYSKVGINLPEKFDRIPYEEAMEKYGSDKPDRRYGMELHDLTN
;
A
#
# COMPACT_ATOMS: atom_id res chain seq x y z
N MET A 1 21.50 -13.31 11.14
CA MET A 1 20.20 -12.99 10.50
C MET A 1 19.47 -14.30 10.27
N TYR A 2 18.14 -14.39 10.51
CA TYR A 2 17.42 -15.68 10.42
C TYR A 2 17.33 -16.23 8.98
N ARG A 3 17.25 -15.34 7.99
CA ARG A 3 17.36 -15.67 6.55
C ARG A 3 18.67 -15.11 5.99
N THR A 4 19.22 -15.76 4.96
CA THR A 4 20.38 -15.21 4.21
C THR A 4 19.96 -14.36 3.03
N HIS A 5 18.84 -14.71 2.38
CA HIS A 5 18.28 -14.04 1.20
C HIS A 5 16.76 -13.97 1.32
N ASN A 6 16.13 -13.12 0.51
CA ASN A 6 14.68 -13.16 0.30
C ASN A 6 14.27 -14.06 -0.88
N CYS A 7 12.99 -14.42 -0.96
CA CYS A 7 12.48 -15.34 -1.99
C CYS A 7 12.40 -14.70 -3.38
N GLY A 8 12.67 -13.42 -3.57
CA GLY A 8 12.69 -12.76 -4.88
C GLY A 8 14.10 -12.42 -5.39
N GLU A 9 15.13 -12.72 -4.61
CA GLU A 9 16.48 -12.15 -4.77
C GLU A 9 17.41 -12.97 -5.66
N LEU A 10 17.31 -14.30 -5.57
CA LEU A 10 18.28 -15.22 -6.16
C LEU A 10 18.26 -15.17 -7.69
N ARG A 11 19.43 -15.24 -8.31
CA ARG A 11 19.64 -15.26 -9.76
C ARG A 11 20.64 -16.35 -10.14
N LEU A 12 20.84 -16.58 -11.44
CA LEU A 12 21.78 -17.59 -11.94
C LEU A 12 23.23 -17.40 -11.42
N LYS A 13 23.65 -16.15 -11.19
CA LYS A 13 24.96 -15.81 -10.56
C LYS A 13 25.15 -16.37 -9.14
N ASP A 14 24.07 -16.86 -8.53
CA ASP A 14 24.07 -17.42 -7.18
C ASP A 14 24.16 -18.93 -7.16
N GLU A 15 24.28 -19.59 -8.33
CA GLU A 15 24.45 -21.03 -8.45
C GLU A 15 25.61 -21.56 -7.58
N GLY A 16 25.37 -22.70 -6.94
CA GLY A 16 26.29 -23.35 -6.02
C GLY A 16 26.34 -22.74 -4.62
N LYS A 17 25.72 -21.58 -4.38
CA LYS A 17 25.69 -20.98 -3.04
C LYS A 17 24.72 -21.71 -2.12
N GLN A 18 25.12 -21.87 -0.86
CA GLN A 18 24.22 -22.31 0.20
C GLN A 18 23.38 -21.12 0.68
N VAL A 19 22.08 -21.32 0.78
CA VAL A 19 21.10 -20.28 1.11
C VAL A 19 20.09 -20.77 2.14
N LYS A 20 19.59 -19.83 2.94
CA LYS A 20 18.52 -20.03 3.91
C LYS A 20 17.38 -19.06 3.62
N LEU A 21 16.25 -19.59 3.16
CA LEU A 21 15.01 -18.85 2.90
C LEU A 21 13.94 -19.18 3.94
N ALA A 22 13.06 -18.24 4.24
CA ALA A 22 11.85 -18.53 5.01
C ALA A 22 10.68 -17.71 4.46
N GLY A 23 9.50 -18.35 4.43
CA GLY A 23 8.30 -17.81 3.80
C GLY A 23 7.12 -18.77 3.89
N TRP A 24 6.08 -18.48 3.11
CA TRP A 24 4.86 -19.27 3.00
C TRP A 24 4.92 -20.21 1.81
N VAL A 25 4.37 -21.40 1.98
CA VAL A 25 4.22 -22.37 0.90
C VAL A 25 3.08 -21.93 -0.02
N ASP A 26 3.41 -21.46 -1.22
CA ASP A 26 2.42 -20.97 -2.19
C ASP A 26 1.73 -22.14 -2.92
N ARG A 27 2.55 -23.10 -3.34
CA ARG A 27 2.12 -24.28 -4.10
C ARG A 27 3.07 -25.45 -3.84
N ILE A 28 2.52 -26.65 -3.90
CA ILE A 28 3.28 -27.91 -3.86
C ILE A 28 2.90 -28.71 -5.11
N ARG A 29 3.87 -29.33 -5.77
CA ARG A 29 3.67 -30.26 -6.90
C ARG A 29 4.51 -31.51 -6.67
N ASP A 30 3.99 -32.66 -7.06
CA ASP A 30 4.70 -33.93 -7.09
C ASP A 30 4.72 -34.44 -8.53
N LEU A 31 5.91 -34.68 -9.07
CA LEU A 31 6.11 -35.19 -10.42
C LEU A 31 7.08 -36.38 -10.35
N GLY A 32 6.53 -37.59 -10.45
CA GLY A 32 7.33 -38.82 -10.48
C GLY A 32 8.18 -39.02 -9.22
N GLY A 33 7.73 -38.55 -8.05
CA GLY A 33 8.46 -38.64 -6.79
C GLY A 33 9.46 -37.50 -6.55
N VAL A 34 9.60 -36.55 -7.47
CA VAL A 34 10.30 -35.29 -7.20
C VAL A 34 9.28 -34.25 -6.74
N LYS A 35 9.51 -33.66 -5.57
CA LYS A 35 8.61 -32.66 -5.00
C LYS A 35 9.12 -31.25 -5.23
N PHE A 36 8.21 -30.39 -5.64
CA PHE A 36 8.45 -28.98 -5.91
C PHE A 36 7.59 -28.13 -4.99
N ILE A 37 8.23 -27.29 -4.19
CA ILE A 37 7.57 -26.31 -3.34
C ILE A 37 7.86 -24.93 -3.91
N VAL A 38 6.83 -24.13 -4.14
CA VAL A 38 7.02 -22.70 -4.42
C VAL A 38 6.96 -21.96 -3.09
N LEU A 39 8.10 -21.44 -2.65
CA LEU A 39 8.22 -20.67 -1.42
C LEU A 39 8.05 -19.18 -1.73
N ARG A 40 7.17 -18.50 -1.01
CA ARG A 40 6.81 -17.09 -1.21
C ARG A 40 7.13 -16.27 0.02
N ASP A 41 7.67 -15.07 -0.19
CA ASP A 41 7.68 -14.00 0.80
C ASP A 41 7.21 -12.68 0.17
N ARG A 42 7.40 -11.54 0.86
CA ARG A 42 7.00 -10.21 0.35
C ARG A 42 7.71 -9.85 -0.96
N TYR A 43 8.90 -10.37 -1.19
CA TYR A 43 9.79 -9.94 -2.26
C TYR A 43 9.62 -10.77 -3.53
N GLY A 44 9.07 -11.98 -3.41
CA GLY A 44 8.82 -12.83 -4.57
C GLY A 44 8.62 -14.29 -4.20
N LYS A 45 8.89 -15.14 -5.19
CA LYS A 45 8.76 -16.60 -5.11
C LYS A 45 10.05 -17.26 -5.59
N THR A 46 10.41 -18.38 -4.98
CA THR A 46 11.49 -19.26 -5.43
C THR A 46 11.03 -20.71 -5.38
N GLN A 47 11.40 -21.50 -6.40
CA GLN A 47 11.16 -22.94 -6.40
C GLN A 47 12.20 -23.65 -5.52
N VAL A 48 11.71 -24.56 -4.69
CA VAL A 48 12.48 -25.50 -3.89
C VAL A 48 12.19 -26.90 -4.40
N VAL A 49 13.23 -27.69 -4.61
CA VAL A 49 13.16 -29.06 -5.12
C VAL A 49 13.64 -30.03 -4.04
N VAL A 50 12.90 -31.12 -3.90
CA VAL A 50 13.22 -32.22 -2.98
C VAL A 50 13.13 -33.53 -3.74
N ASN A 51 14.29 -34.16 -3.93
CA ASN A 51 14.40 -35.46 -4.59
C ASN A 51 13.96 -36.61 -3.64
N PRO A 52 13.54 -37.77 -4.18
CA PRO A 52 13.10 -38.93 -3.39
C PRO A 52 14.10 -39.42 -2.32
N ASP A 53 15.39 -39.30 -2.61
CA ASP A 53 16.52 -39.73 -1.77
C ASP A 53 16.92 -38.68 -0.72
N SER A 54 16.31 -37.50 -0.73
CA SER A 54 16.61 -36.43 0.21
C SER A 54 16.18 -36.76 1.64
N PRO A 55 16.99 -36.44 2.67
CA PRO A 55 16.62 -36.65 4.07
C PRO A 55 15.37 -35.86 4.50
N VAL A 56 15.02 -34.80 3.77
CA VAL A 56 13.83 -33.99 4.02
C VAL A 56 12.61 -34.41 3.19
N TYR A 57 12.68 -35.51 2.44
CA TYR A 57 11.57 -35.94 1.58
C TYR A 57 10.28 -36.25 2.36
N SER A 58 10.42 -36.84 3.55
CA SER A 58 9.31 -37.23 4.43
C SER A 58 8.61 -36.02 5.03
N ILE A 59 9.36 -35.01 5.50
CA ILE A 59 8.76 -33.80 6.09
C ILE A 59 7.90 -33.06 5.07
N VAL A 60 8.27 -33.06 3.78
CA VAL A 60 7.48 -32.41 2.72
C VAL A 60 6.09 -33.03 2.57
N ASN A 61 5.90 -34.34 2.84
CA ASN A 61 4.56 -34.95 2.81
C ASN A 61 3.61 -34.36 3.87
N THR A 62 4.15 -33.76 4.92
CA THR A 62 3.34 -33.15 5.97
C THR A 62 2.99 -31.70 5.64
N ILE A 63 3.71 -31.06 4.71
CA ILE A 63 3.59 -29.64 4.40
C ILE A 63 2.33 -29.39 3.56
N SER A 64 1.59 -28.35 3.94
CA SER A 64 0.40 -27.88 3.24
C SER A 64 0.62 -26.49 2.66
N ARG A 65 -0.25 -26.08 1.72
CA ARG A 65 -0.29 -24.69 1.26
C ARG A 65 -0.51 -23.73 2.43
N GLU A 66 0.15 -22.59 2.36
CA GLU A 66 0.20 -21.54 3.38
C GLU A 66 0.90 -21.89 4.70
N ASP A 67 1.48 -23.10 4.83
CA ASP A 67 2.43 -23.39 5.92
C ASP A 67 3.61 -22.41 5.87
N VAL A 68 4.10 -22.02 7.05
CA VAL A 68 5.31 -21.20 7.18
C VAL A 68 6.49 -22.12 7.39
N ILE A 69 7.44 -22.09 6.46
CA ILE A 69 8.60 -22.97 6.48
C ILE A 69 9.91 -22.19 6.34
N ASN A 70 10.97 -22.77 6.88
CA ASN A 70 12.34 -22.41 6.59
C ASN A 70 12.98 -23.52 5.75
N VAL A 71 13.76 -23.12 4.75
CA VAL A 71 14.48 -24.01 3.84
C VAL A 71 15.94 -23.58 3.81
N GLU A 72 16.84 -24.53 4.09
CA GLU A 72 18.27 -24.42 3.82
C GLU A 72 18.61 -25.37 2.67
N GLY A 73 19.40 -24.90 1.72
CA GLY A 73 19.78 -25.69 0.55
C GLY A 73 20.73 -24.97 -0.39
N ILE A 74 21.00 -25.60 -1.52
CA ILE A 74 21.95 -25.12 -2.53
C ILE A 74 21.19 -24.59 -3.74
N VAL A 75 21.58 -23.41 -4.24
CA VAL A 75 21.04 -22.86 -5.48
C VAL A 75 21.59 -23.65 -6.68
N ARG A 76 20.69 -24.05 -7.57
CA ARG A 76 21.00 -24.81 -8.80
C ARG A 76 20.30 -24.17 -10.00
N ALA A 77 20.93 -24.18 -11.17
CA ALA A 77 20.25 -23.86 -12.41
C ALA A 77 19.11 -24.85 -12.70
N ARG A 78 17.98 -24.35 -13.20
CA ARG A 78 16.94 -25.25 -13.72
C ARG A 78 17.39 -25.86 -15.04
N PRO A 79 16.89 -27.07 -15.38
CA PRO A 79 16.95 -27.56 -16.76
C PRO A 79 16.37 -26.53 -17.72
N ASN A 80 16.92 -26.42 -18.93
CA ASN A 80 16.52 -25.41 -19.92
C ASN A 80 15.02 -25.46 -20.23
N GLU A 81 14.42 -26.65 -20.23
CA GLU A 81 13.00 -26.87 -20.49
C GLU A 81 12.08 -26.44 -19.33
N ALA A 82 12.66 -26.22 -18.13
CA ALA A 82 11.94 -25.87 -16.90
C ALA A 82 12.13 -24.40 -16.47
N VAL A 83 12.85 -23.61 -17.28
CA VAL A 83 13.03 -22.17 -17.07
C VAL A 83 11.69 -21.45 -17.23
N THR A 84 11.38 -20.53 -16.32
CA THR A 84 10.17 -19.70 -16.37
C THR A 84 10.51 -18.21 -16.51
N SER A 85 9.52 -17.39 -16.89
CA SER A 85 9.66 -15.94 -16.99
C SER A 85 9.65 -15.20 -15.64
N GLU A 86 9.54 -15.92 -14.52
CA GLU A 86 9.61 -15.32 -13.19
C GLU A 86 11.05 -14.82 -12.89
N PRO A 87 11.24 -13.82 -12.01
CA PRO A 87 12.58 -13.29 -11.70
C PRO A 87 13.58 -14.32 -11.18
N THR A 88 13.10 -15.41 -10.57
CA THR A 88 13.90 -16.54 -10.07
C THR A 88 13.71 -17.80 -10.95
N GLY A 89 13.16 -17.63 -12.16
CA GLY A 89 12.71 -18.71 -13.03
C GLY A 89 13.83 -19.55 -13.64
N GLU A 90 15.06 -19.05 -13.66
CA GLU A 90 16.26 -19.76 -14.13
C GLU A 90 16.89 -20.66 -13.05
N ILE A 91 16.47 -20.50 -11.79
CA ILE A 91 17.08 -21.21 -10.65
C ILE A 91 16.05 -21.95 -9.80
N GLU A 92 16.55 -22.85 -8.98
CA GLU A 92 15.81 -23.50 -7.92
C GLU A 92 16.74 -23.84 -6.75
N ILE A 93 16.17 -24.17 -5.60
CA ILE A 93 16.93 -24.56 -4.41
C ILE A 93 16.77 -26.06 -4.19
N LEU A 94 17.87 -26.79 -4.26
CA LEU A 94 17.91 -28.18 -3.81
C LEU A 94 17.89 -28.19 -2.28
N ALA A 95 16.80 -28.66 -1.67
CA ALA A 95 16.62 -28.59 -0.23
C ALA A 95 17.48 -29.62 0.51
N GLU A 96 18.24 -29.15 1.50
CA GLU A 96 19.04 -29.99 2.40
C GLU A 96 18.37 -30.10 3.77
N LYS A 97 17.76 -29.01 4.24
CA LYS A 97 17.01 -28.94 5.51
C LYS A 97 15.72 -28.16 5.32
N ILE A 98 14.64 -28.68 5.88
CA ILE A 98 13.35 -28.00 5.95
C ILE A 98 12.88 -28.04 7.39
N GLU A 99 12.44 -26.89 7.89
CA GLU A 99 11.82 -26.74 9.21
C GLU A 99 10.44 -26.11 9.03
N ILE A 100 9.42 -26.73 9.63
CA ILE A 100 8.07 -26.15 9.65
C ILE A 100 7.98 -25.24 10.87
N LEU A 101 7.90 -23.93 10.63
CA LEU A 101 7.84 -22.92 11.68
C LEU A 101 6.43 -22.78 12.24
N SER A 102 5.43 -22.92 11.36
CA SER A 102 4.03 -22.86 11.73
C SER A 102 3.17 -23.58 10.69
N LYS A 103 2.22 -24.38 11.17
CA LYS A 103 1.19 -25.00 10.33
C LYS A 103 0.07 -24.02 10.04
N SER A 104 -0.41 -24.01 8.81
CA SER A 104 -1.64 -23.34 8.45
C SER A 104 -2.81 -24.30 8.57
N GLU A 105 -3.88 -23.84 9.21
CA GLU A 105 -5.21 -24.43 8.98
C GLU A 105 -5.61 -24.23 7.50
N LEU A 106 -6.57 -25.01 7.01
CA LEU A 106 -7.10 -24.85 5.67
C LEU A 106 -7.69 -23.44 5.53
N PRO A 107 -7.12 -22.55 4.70
CA PRO A 107 -7.60 -21.19 4.63
C PRO A 107 -8.96 -21.15 3.89
N PRO A 108 -9.83 -20.18 4.21
CA PRO A 108 -11.12 -20.02 3.55
C PRO A 108 -10.99 -19.71 2.04
N PHE A 109 -9.87 -19.11 1.64
CA PHE A 109 -9.45 -18.91 0.26
C PHE A 109 -7.92 -18.75 0.22
N TYR A 110 -7.31 -18.99 -0.94
CA TYR A 110 -5.88 -18.78 -1.12
C TYR A 110 -5.57 -17.39 -1.67
N PRO A 111 -4.36 -16.85 -1.39
CA PRO A 111 -3.96 -15.55 -1.93
C PRO A 111 -4.03 -15.54 -3.47
N GLY A 112 -4.87 -14.66 -4.02
CA GLY A 112 -5.08 -14.53 -5.47
C GLY A 112 -6.41 -15.08 -5.98
N ASP A 113 -7.13 -15.84 -5.16
CA ASP A 113 -8.45 -16.36 -5.53
C ASP A 113 -9.47 -15.22 -5.68
N GLU A 114 -10.39 -15.36 -6.63
CA GLU A 114 -11.52 -14.46 -6.80
C GLU A 114 -12.63 -14.85 -5.81
N VAL A 115 -12.79 -14.06 -4.76
CA VAL A 115 -13.82 -14.24 -3.72
C VAL A 115 -14.53 -12.92 -3.42
N SER A 116 -15.66 -12.99 -2.72
CA SER A 116 -16.45 -11.79 -2.38
C SER A 116 -15.64 -10.79 -1.54
N GLU A 117 -15.94 -9.49 -1.69
CA GLU A 117 -15.30 -8.45 -0.89
C GLU A 117 -15.50 -8.67 0.62
N GLU A 118 -16.69 -9.09 1.04
CA GLU A 118 -16.99 -9.44 2.42
C GLU A 118 -16.00 -10.49 2.99
N MET A 119 -15.74 -11.55 2.22
CA MET A 119 -14.81 -12.59 2.63
C MET A 119 -13.36 -12.06 2.69
N ARG A 120 -12.97 -11.21 1.73
CA ARG A 120 -11.66 -10.55 1.73
C ARG A 120 -11.47 -9.63 2.91
N LEU A 121 -12.50 -8.89 3.32
CA LEU A 121 -12.46 -8.00 4.49
C LEU A 121 -12.44 -8.80 5.80
N LYS A 122 -13.24 -9.87 5.90
CA LYS A 122 -13.25 -10.77 7.07
C LYS A 122 -11.89 -11.43 7.31
N TYR A 123 -11.21 -11.85 6.24
CA TYR A 123 -9.90 -12.49 6.29
C TYR A 123 -8.83 -11.62 5.66
N ARG A 124 -8.84 -10.31 5.97
CA ARG A 124 -7.95 -9.32 5.34
C ARG A 124 -6.47 -9.66 5.47
N TYR A 125 -6.06 -10.31 6.54
CA TYR A 125 -4.68 -10.78 6.73
C TYR A 125 -4.24 -11.83 5.69
N LEU A 126 -5.15 -12.62 5.12
CA LEU A 126 -4.88 -13.52 4.00
C LEU A 126 -4.93 -12.77 2.66
N ASP A 127 -5.93 -11.91 2.47
CA ASP A 127 -6.06 -11.11 1.24
C ASP A 127 -4.84 -10.20 1.01
N LEU A 128 -4.25 -9.67 2.08
CA LEU A 128 -3.01 -8.88 1.99
C LEU A 128 -1.78 -9.69 1.58
N ARG A 129 -1.84 -11.02 1.55
CA ARG A 129 -0.78 -11.87 0.94
C ARG A 129 -0.88 -11.89 -0.58
N ASN A 130 -1.99 -11.45 -1.18
CA ASN A 130 -2.11 -11.28 -2.62
C ASN A 130 -1.10 -10.22 -3.09
N PRO A 131 -0.22 -10.52 -4.06
CA PRO A 131 0.78 -9.58 -4.56
C PRO A 131 0.20 -8.21 -4.97
N LYS A 132 -1.00 -8.19 -5.56
CA LYS A 132 -1.68 -6.95 -5.95
C LYS A 132 -2.01 -6.07 -4.72
N MET A 133 -2.58 -6.67 -3.67
CA MET A 133 -2.96 -5.94 -2.45
C MET A 133 -1.72 -5.51 -1.65
N ALA A 134 -0.72 -6.37 -1.54
CA ALA A 134 0.56 -6.04 -0.92
C ALA A 134 1.24 -4.86 -1.65
N ASN A 135 1.26 -4.89 -2.98
CA ASN A 135 1.83 -3.81 -3.79
C ASN A 135 1.09 -2.48 -3.58
N ASN A 136 -0.24 -2.48 -3.48
CA ASN A 136 -1.00 -1.26 -3.20
C ASN A 136 -0.56 -0.60 -1.87
N LEU A 137 -0.30 -1.38 -0.82
CA LEU A 137 0.20 -0.86 0.46
C LEU A 137 1.64 -0.33 0.33
N ILE A 138 2.50 -1.01 -0.44
CA ILE A 138 3.87 -0.56 -0.70
C ILE A 138 3.86 0.76 -1.47
N VAL A 139 3.02 0.90 -2.48
CA VAL A 139 2.85 2.14 -3.24
C VAL A 139 2.33 3.25 -2.32
N ARG A 140 1.32 2.99 -1.48
CA ARG A 140 0.83 3.95 -0.48
C ARG A 140 1.94 4.44 0.46
N HIS A 141 2.76 3.53 0.96
CA HIS A 141 3.92 3.88 1.80
C HIS A 141 4.90 4.78 1.05
N LYS A 142 5.27 4.42 -0.18
CA LYS A 142 6.19 5.20 -1.02
C LYS A 142 5.63 6.59 -1.32
N MET A 143 4.35 6.71 -1.67
CA MET A 143 3.70 8.00 -1.91
C MET A 143 3.77 8.92 -0.68
N ALA A 144 3.48 8.39 0.51
CA ALA A 144 3.59 9.15 1.75
C ALA A 144 5.05 9.57 2.04
N PHE A 145 6.02 8.71 1.72
CA PHE A 145 7.44 9.06 1.83
C PHE A 145 7.84 10.16 0.84
N TYR A 146 7.43 10.08 -0.42
CA TYR A 146 7.74 11.10 -1.43
C TYR A 146 7.09 12.46 -1.12
N ALA A 147 5.88 12.45 -0.55
CA ALA A 147 5.24 13.69 -0.07
C ALA A 147 6.09 14.34 1.04
N ARG A 148 6.55 13.56 2.03
CA ARG A 148 7.45 14.04 3.08
C ARG A 148 8.77 14.56 2.51
N GLU A 149 9.39 13.80 1.62
CA GLU A 149 10.64 14.16 0.94
C GLU A 149 10.52 15.52 0.24
N PHE A 150 9.45 15.71 -0.54
CA PHE A 150 9.18 16.96 -1.26
C PHE A 150 8.95 18.14 -0.30
N LEU A 151 8.02 17.99 0.66
CA LEU A 151 7.65 19.08 1.57
C LEU A 151 8.82 19.49 2.47
N THR A 152 9.59 18.52 2.96
CA THR A 152 10.82 18.78 3.72
C THR A 152 11.84 19.53 2.89
N SER A 153 11.99 19.20 1.60
CA SER A 153 12.90 19.94 0.69
C SER A 153 12.47 21.39 0.40
N LYS A 154 11.24 21.76 0.77
CA LYS A 154 10.67 23.11 0.64
C LYS A 154 10.57 23.85 1.99
N ASP A 155 11.27 23.35 3.00
CA ASP A 155 11.34 23.86 4.38
C ASP A 155 10.02 23.77 5.16
N PHE A 156 9.13 22.84 4.80
CA PHE A 156 7.93 22.57 5.60
C PHE A 156 8.25 21.74 6.84
N LEU A 157 7.55 22.02 7.93
CA LEU A 157 7.65 21.26 9.18
C LEU A 157 6.50 20.24 9.29
N GLU A 158 6.83 18.96 9.52
CA GLU A 158 5.83 17.93 9.88
C GLU A 158 5.47 18.11 11.36
N ILE A 159 4.28 18.64 11.66
CA ILE A 159 3.83 18.91 13.04
C ILE A 159 2.57 18.10 13.32
N GLU A 160 2.55 17.34 14.41
CA GLU A 160 1.37 16.57 14.80
C GLU A 160 0.34 17.45 15.52
N THR A 161 -0.94 17.25 15.20
CA THR A 161 -2.05 17.99 15.83
C THR A 161 -2.96 17.07 16.64
N PRO A 162 -3.61 17.56 17.73
CA PRO A 162 -4.46 16.72 18.58
C PRO A 162 -5.69 16.13 17.87
N TYR A 163 -6.06 14.90 18.24
CA TYR A 163 -7.30 14.24 17.78
C TYR A 163 -8.49 14.38 18.74
N LEU A 164 -8.26 14.70 20.02
CA LEU A 164 -9.35 14.88 20.98
C LEU A 164 -9.62 16.37 21.13
N THR A 165 -10.53 16.89 20.32
CA THR A 165 -10.74 18.33 20.15
C THR A 165 -12.12 18.75 20.63
N LYS A 166 -12.40 20.06 20.55
CA LYS A 166 -13.79 20.53 20.52
C LYS A 166 -14.37 20.27 19.12
N SER A 167 -15.69 20.15 19.06
CA SER A 167 -16.43 20.07 17.80
C SER A 167 -16.17 21.32 16.96
N THR A 168 -15.91 21.11 15.67
CA THR A 168 -15.65 22.16 14.68
C THR A 168 -16.64 22.00 13.54
N PRO A 169 -17.43 23.03 13.19
CA PRO A 169 -18.43 22.93 12.14
C PRO A 169 -17.76 22.96 10.76
N GLU A 170 -17.29 21.80 10.28
CA GLU A 170 -16.67 21.62 8.94
C GLU A 170 -17.63 20.97 7.93
N GLY A 171 -18.92 20.93 8.25
CA GLY A 171 -19.99 20.50 7.33
C GLY A 171 -20.41 19.03 7.44
N ALA A 172 -19.64 18.18 8.14
CA ALA A 172 -20.07 16.82 8.51
C ALA A 172 -20.42 16.71 10.01
N ARG A 173 -20.96 15.55 10.42
CA ARG A 173 -21.11 15.20 11.85
C ARG A 173 -19.78 14.70 12.41
N ASP A 174 -19.54 14.99 13.68
CA ASP A 174 -18.35 14.55 14.42
C ASP A 174 -18.57 13.19 15.09
N PHE A 175 -17.53 12.36 15.12
CA PHE A 175 -17.46 11.25 16.08
C PHE A 175 -17.17 11.79 17.48
N LEU A 176 -17.98 11.36 18.46
CA LEU A 176 -17.86 11.82 19.84
C LEU A 176 -17.14 10.80 20.72
N VAL A 177 -16.25 11.30 21.58
CA VAL A 177 -15.52 10.50 22.57
C VAL A 177 -15.89 11.00 23.98
N PRO A 178 -16.64 10.22 24.79
CA PRO A 178 -17.07 10.66 26.12
C PRO A 178 -15.89 10.85 27.08
N SER A 179 -15.90 11.95 27.83
CA SER A 179 -14.88 12.21 28.85
C SER A 179 -15.20 11.49 30.15
N ARG A 180 -14.29 10.61 30.59
CA ARG A 180 -14.38 9.96 31.91
C ARG A 180 -14.23 10.96 33.06
N LEU A 181 -13.38 11.98 32.88
CA LEU A 181 -13.02 12.94 33.95
C LEU A 181 -14.08 14.02 34.15
N LYS A 182 -14.74 14.45 33.06
CA LYS A 182 -15.74 15.51 33.10
C LYS A 182 -17.07 14.97 32.58
N LYS A 183 -17.87 14.44 33.50
CA LYS A 183 -19.18 13.84 33.20
C LYS A 183 -20.06 14.82 32.43
N GLY A 184 -20.73 14.31 31.40
CA GLY A 184 -21.60 15.11 30.52
C GLY A 184 -20.87 15.90 29.43
N THR A 185 -19.55 15.71 29.27
CA THR A 185 -18.78 16.34 28.19
C THR A 185 -18.12 15.32 27.29
N PHE A 186 -17.91 15.72 26.04
CA PHE A 186 -17.38 14.88 24.96
C PHE A 186 -16.27 15.63 24.24
N TYR A 187 -15.26 14.89 23.78
CA TYR A 187 -14.38 15.33 22.71
C TYR A 187 -15.03 15.01 21.36
N ALA A 188 -14.61 15.73 20.34
CA ALA A 188 -14.88 15.39 18.95
C ALA A 188 -13.58 14.94 18.29
N LEU A 189 -13.66 13.95 17.40
CA LEU A 189 -12.56 13.63 16.49
C LEU A 189 -12.57 14.61 15.30
N PRO A 190 -11.41 15.13 14.88
CA PRO A 190 -11.36 16.19 13.87
C PRO A 190 -11.71 15.70 12.46
N GLN A 191 -12.49 16.51 11.75
CA GLN A 191 -12.77 16.32 10.32
C GLN A 191 -11.58 16.74 9.44
N SER A 192 -10.77 17.67 9.94
CA SER A 192 -9.46 18.08 9.44
C SER A 192 -8.73 18.84 10.56
N PRO A 193 -7.42 19.10 10.45
CA PRO A 193 -6.70 19.93 11.42
C PRO A 193 -6.82 21.44 11.13
N GLN A 194 -7.88 21.90 10.45
CA GLN A 194 -8.02 23.27 9.92
C GLN A 194 -7.74 24.36 10.97
N LEU A 195 -8.31 24.26 12.17
CA LEU A 195 -8.06 25.26 13.23
C LEU A 195 -6.62 25.20 13.74
N PHE A 196 -6.02 24.01 13.83
CA PHE A 196 -4.67 23.86 14.34
C PHE A 196 -3.62 24.38 13.36
N LYS A 197 -3.75 24.09 12.06
CA LYS A 197 -2.81 24.60 11.06
C LYS A 197 -2.85 26.14 10.99
N GLN A 198 -4.02 26.75 11.16
CA GLN A 198 -4.15 28.20 11.28
C GLN A 198 -3.45 28.75 12.53
N ILE A 199 -3.61 28.08 13.69
CA ILE A 199 -2.88 28.45 14.91
C ILE A 199 -1.36 28.36 14.69
N LEU A 200 -0.88 27.36 13.95
CA LEU A 200 0.55 27.22 13.63
C LEU A 200 1.05 28.37 12.74
N MET A 201 0.24 28.86 11.79
CA MET A 201 0.56 30.06 11.01
C MET A 201 0.65 31.29 11.92
N ILE A 202 -0.33 31.50 12.80
CA ILE A 202 -0.32 32.59 13.79
C ILE A 202 0.89 32.49 14.74
N SER A 203 1.33 31.26 15.04
CA SER A 203 2.47 30.98 15.92
C SER A 203 3.82 31.19 15.23
N GLY A 204 3.84 31.58 13.96
CA GLY A 204 5.06 31.87 13.21
C GLY A 204 5.78 30.63 12.68
N MET A 205 5.09 29.49 12.52
CA MET A 205 5.69 28.28 11.94
C MET A 205 5.94 28.39 10.43
N ASP A 206 5.34 29.40 9.77
CA ASP A 206 5.49 29.78 8.36
C ASP A 206 5.05 28.73 7.33
N LYS A 207 5.52 27.48 7.42
CA LYS A 207 5.21 26.37 6.52
C LYS A 207 4.99 25.08 7.29
N TYR A 208 3.79 24.56 7.23
CA TYR A 208 3.36 23.39 7.98
C TYR A 208 2.81 22.32 7.04
N PHE A 209 3.08 21.06 7.35
CA PHE A 209 2.33 19.94 6.78
C PHE A 209 2.11 18.83 7.80
N GLN A 210 1.15 17.95 7.50
CA GLN A 210 0.93 16.73 8.26
C GLN A 210 0.25 15.67 7.38
N ILE A 211 0.72 14.42 7.44
CA ILE A 211 -0.04 13.29 6.92
C ILE A 211 -0.93 12.76 8.05
N VAL A 212 -2.14 13.29 8.14
CA VAL A 212 -3.01 13.23 9.33
C VAL A 212 -4.21 12.33 9.12
N ARG A 213 -4.73 11.78 10.22
CA ARG A 213 -6.00 11.05 10.21
C ARG A 213 -7.18 11.99 10.47
N CYS A 214 -8.22 11.83 9.66
CA CYS A 214 -9.45 12.61 9.72
C CYS A 214 -10.66 11.68 9.84
N PHE A 215 -11.71 12.20 10.48
CA PHE A 215 -12.88 11.42 10.85
C PHE A 215 -14.16 12.17 10.47
N ARG A 216 -15.10 11.51 9.79
CA ARG A 216 -16.39 12.09 9.41
C ARG A 216 -17.51 11.07 9.60
N ASP A 217 -18.51 11.43 10.40
CA ASP A 217 -19.71 10.60 10.60
C ASP A 217 -20.75 10.89 9.51
N GLU A 218 -20.45 10.48 8.29
CA GLU A 218 -21.31 10.60 7.12
C GLU A 218 -21.74 9.23 6.58
N ASP A 219 -22.81 9.22 5.78
CA ASP A 219 -23.23 8.03 5.04
C ASP A 219 -22.10 7.56 4.10
N LEU A 220 -21.80 6.27 4.16
CA LEU A 220 -20.72 5.67 3.39
C LEU A 220 -21.06 5.65 1.89
N ARG A 221 -20.02 5.82 1.07
CA ARG A 221 -20.05 5.69 -0.39
C ARG A 221 -18.84 4.87 -0.82
N ALA A 222 -18.81 4.47 -2.09
CA ALA A 222 -17.70 3.68 -2.63
C ALA A 222 -16.31 4.32 -2.39
N ASP A 223 -16.25 5.63 -2.36
CA ASP A 223 -15.05 6.46 -2.16
C ASP A 223 -15.00 7.19 -0.81
N ARG A 224 -15.94 6.90 0.11
CA ARG A 224 -16.08 7.60 1.39
C ARG A 224 -16.00 6.61 2.57
N GLN A 225 -14.95 6.75 3.36
CA GLN A 225 -14.72 5.99 4.58
C GLN A 225 -14.89 6.90 5.81
N PRO A 226 -15.34 6.37 6.96
CA PRO A 226 -15.56 7.19 8.16
C PRO A 226 -14.25 7.71 8.74
N GLU A 227 -13.15 7.03 8.42
CA GLU A 227 -11.79 7.36 8.80
C GLU A 227 -10.91 7.36 7.53
N PHE A 228 -10.21 8.46 7.27
CA PHE A 228 -9.40 8.64 6.07
C PHE A 228 -8.17 9.49 6.35
N THR A 229 -7.18 9.43 5.46
CA THR A 229 -5.89 10.13 5.62
C THR A 229 -5.83 11.31 4.66
N GLN A 230 -5.42 12.46 5.17
CA GLN A 230 -5.14 13.66 4.37
C GLN A 230 -3.65 13.99 4.40
N ILE A 231 -3.16 14.59 3.32
CA ILE A 231 -1.91 15.36 3.33
C ILE A 231 -2.36 16.80 3.51
N ASP A 232 -2.28 17.30 4.73
CA ASP A 232 -2.69 18.65 5.08
C ASP A 232 -1.48 19.57 5.05
N ILE A 233 -1.66 20.76 4.46
CA ILE A 233 -0.59 21.72 4.15
C ILE A 233 -1.12 23.12 4.45
N GLU A 234 -0.30 23.97 5.05
CA GLU A 234 -0.60 25.40 5.27
C GLU A 234 0.67 26.25 5.16
N MET A 235 0.53 27.48 4.68
CA MET A 235 1.64 28.44 4.51
C MET A 235 1.23 29.85 4.93
N SER A 236 2.18 30.62 5.47
CA SER A 236 2.03 32.05 5.78
C SER A 236 2.55 32.92 4.64
N PHE A 237 2.06 34.15 4.55
CA PHE A 237 2.54 35.18 3.61
C PHE A 237 2.51 34.78 2.12
N VAL A 238 1.52 33.97 1.73
CA VAL A 238 1.33 33.48 0.35
C VAL A 238 0.09 34.07 -0.31
N HIS A 239 0.10 34.11 -1.64
CA HIS A 239 -1.09 34.25 -2.45
C HIS A 239 -1.59 32.87 -2.93
N MET A 240 -2.81 32.85 -3.48
CA MET A 240 -3.41 31.63 -4.04
C MET A 240 -2.47 30.93 -5.03
N GLU A 241 -1.76 31.68 -5.86
CA GLU A 241 -0.88 31.16 -6.90
C GLU A 241 0.29 30.34 -6.31
N ASP A 242 0.84 30.76 -5.18
CA ASP A 242 1.93 30.05 -4.51
C ASP A 242 1.48 28.67 -4.01
N VAL A 243 0.26 28.60 -3.45
CA VAL A 243 -0.35 27.36 -2.95
C VAL A 243 -0.68 26.41 -4.10
N LEU A 244 -1.25 26.93 -5.19
CA LEU A 244 -1.55 26.12 -6.38
C LEU A 244 -0.27 25.55 -7.02
N ASN A 245 0.76 26.37 -7.19
CA ASN A 245 2.03 25.92 -7.75
C ASN A 245 2.72 24.88 -6.86
N LEU A 246 2.68 25.04 -5.53
CA LEU A 246 3.18 24.03 -4.60
C LEU A 246 2.42 22.71 -4.74
N ALA A 247 1.09 22.75 -4.85
CA ALA A 247 0.27 21.56 -5.00
C ALA A 247 0.55 20.85 -6.34
N GLU A 248 0.64 21.59 -7.44
CA GLU A 248 1.03 21.07 -8.75
C GLU A 248 2.44 20.44 -8.71
N ASP A 249 3.43 21.12 -8.11
CA ASP A 249 4.79 20.61 -7.92
C ASP A 249 4.81 19.30 -7.10
N LEU A 250 4.06 19.24 -6.00
CA LEU A 250 3.97 18.07 -5.13
C LEU A 250 3.40 16.87 -5.91
N ILE A 251 2.30 17.07 -6.64
CA ILE A 251 1.67 16.03 -7.45
C ILE A 251 2.65 15.54 -8.53
N ARG A 252 3.29 16.46 -9.26
CA ARG A 252 4.30 16.12 -10.28
C ARG A 252 5.46 15.34 -9.70
N TYR A 253 5.97 15.77 -8.54
CA TYR A 253 7.06 15.10 -7.86
C TYR A 253 6.70 13.65 -7.51
N ILE A 254 5.56 13.43 -6.87
CA ILE A 254 5.11 12.08 -6.50
C ILE A 254 4.92 11.19 -7.74
N TYR A 255 4.29 11.70 -8.79
CA TYR A 255 4.06 10.95 -10.03
C TYR A 255 5.37 10.63 -10.76
N SER A 256 6.34 11.55 -10.77
CA SER A 256 7.65 11.31 -11.39
C SER A 256 8.41 10.16 -10.71
N LYS A 257 8.27 9.99 -9.39
CA LYS A 257 8.89 8.90 -8.63
C LYS A 257 8.31 7.52 -8.95
N VAL A 258 7.14 7.47 -9.60
CA VAL A 258 6.53 6.24 -10.12
C VAL A 258 6.61 6.15 -11.65
N GLY A 259 7.44 6.98 -12.29
CA GLY A 259 7.70 6.94 -13.73
C GLY A 259 6.63 7.59 -14.60
N ILE A 260 5.74 8.40 -14.02
CA ILE A 260 4.71 9.13 -14.76
C ILE A 260 5.11 10.60 -14.83
N ASN A 261 5.35 11.09 -16.05
CA ASN A 261 5.62 12.50 -16.31
C ASN A 261 4.31 13.23 -16.55
N LEU A 262 3.98 14.17 -15.67
CA LEU A 262 2.81 15.03 -15.80
C LEU A 262 3.18 16.35 -16.51
N PRO A 263 2.21 17.07 -17.11
CA PRO A 263 2.45 18.37 -17.74
C PRO A 263 3.08 19.39 -16.81
N GLU A 264 3.75 20.41 -17.37
CA GLU A 264 4.42 21.44 -16.58
C GLU A 264 3.44 22.33 -15.80
N LYS A 265 2.25 22.56 -16.36
CA LYS A 265 1.18 23.31 -15.72
C LYS A 265 -0.10 22.53 -15.87
N PHE A 266 -0.93 22.53 -14.84
CA PHE A 266 -2.25 21.94 -14.95
C PHE A 266 -3.23 22.96 -15.52
N ASP A 267 -4.16 22.47 -16.35
CA ASP A 267 -5.26 23.30 -16.82
C ASP A 267 -6.09 23.76 -15.62
N ARG A 268 -6.41 25.06 -15.58
CA ARG A 268 -7.27 25.65 -14.58
C ARG A 268 -8.53 26.17 -15.24
N ILE A 269 -9.68 25.77 -14.72
CA ILE A 269 -11.00 26.15 -15.22
C ILE A 269 -11.76 26.90 -14.12
N PRO A 270 -12.35 28.07 -14.40
CA PRO A 270 -13.27 28.73 -13.46
C PRO A 270 -14.46 27.82 -13.13
N TYR A 271 -14.99 27.93 -11.92
CA TYR A 271 -16.14 27.13 -11.48
C TYR A 271 -17.35 27.28 -12.42
N GLU A 272 -17.69 28.51 -12.79
CA GLU A 272 -18.82 28.81 -13.68
C GLU A 272 -18.66 28.10 -15.03
N GLU A 273 -17.47 28.19 -15.64
CA GLU A 273 -17.17 27.51 -16.90
C GLU A 273 -17.22 25.97 -16.75
N ALA A 274 -16.76 25.42 -15.63
CA ALA A 274 -16.82 23.98 -15.37
C ALA A 274 -18.27 23.49 -15.25
N MET A 275 -19.13 24.26 -14.58
CA MET A 275 -20.55 23.95 -14.45
C MET A 275 -21.29 24.10 -15.79
N GLU A 276 -20.99 25.15 -16.56
CA GLU A 276 -21.59 25.37 -17.88
C GLU A 276 -21.21 24.28 -18.88
N LYS A 277 -19.93 23.91 -18.97
CA LYS A 277 -19.45 22.93 -19.96
C LYS A 277 -19.60 21.48 -19.54
N TYR A 278 -19.61 21.18 -18.24
CA TYR A 278 -19.56 19.79 -17.77
C TYR A 278 -20.61 19.45 -16.71
N GLY A 279 -21.33 20.44 -16.18
CA GLY A 279 -22.33 20.23 -15.12
C GLY A 279 -21.74 19.67 -13.82
N SER A 280 -20.43 19.83 -13.62
CA SER A 280 -19.67 19.22 -12.53
C SER A 280 -18.51 20.11 -12.12
N ASP A 281 -18.33 20.27 -10.81
CA ASP A 281 -17.19 20.96 -10.18
C ASP A 281 -15.89 20.12 -10.19
N LYS A 282 -16.01 18.86 -10.60
CA LYS A 282 -14.92 17.90 -10.80
C LYS A 282 -15.07 17.20 -12.16
N PRO A 283 -14.92 17.95 -13.27
CA PRO A 283 -15.23 17.43 -14.60
C PRO A 283 -14.28 16.30 -15.02
N ASP A 284 -14.84 15.24 -15.59
CA ASP A 284 -14.05 14.18 -16.23
C ASP A 284 -13.74 14.57 -17.69
N ARG A 285 -12.55 15.12 -17.90
CA ARG A 285 -12.10 15.64 -19.20
C ARG A 285 -11.43 14.58 -20.09
N ARG A 286 -11.59 13.29 -19.77
CA ARG A 286 -11.07 12.19 -20.61
C ARG A 286 -11.88 12.00 -21.91
N TYR A 287 -13.09 12.55 -21.97
CA TYR A 287 -13.97 12.55 -23.14
C TYR A 287 -14.53 13.96 -23.36
N GLY A 288 -14.82 14.31 -24.62
CA GLY A 288 -15.19 15.68 -25.02
C GLY A 288 -16.70 16.00 -25.01
N MET A 289 -17.55 15.21 -24.35
CA MET A 289 -19.02 15.42 -24.37
C MET A 289 -19.43 16.60 -23.49
N GLU A 290 -19.15 17.81 -23.97
CA GLU A 290 -19.49 19.07 -23.31
C GLU A 290 -20.99 19.35 -23.40
N LEU A 291 -21.53 19.99 -22.36
CA LEU A 291 -22.84 20.59 -22.34
C LEU A 291 -22.82 21.86 -23.19
N HIS A 292 -23.88 22.07 -23.95
CA HIS A 292 -24.09 23.28 -24.74
C HIS A 292 -25.40 23.92 -24.30
N ASP A 293 -25.35 25.17 -23.86
CA ASP A 293 -26.54 25.95 -23.56
C ASP A 293 -27.30 26.26 -24.85
N LEU A 294 -28.61 26.00 -24.84
CA LEU A 294 -29.53 26.26 -25.94
C LEU A 294 -30.59 27.32 -25.57
N THR A 295 -30.39 28.02 -24.44
CA THR A 295 -31.25 29.11 -24.00
C THR A 295 -30.97 30.34 -24.87
N ASN A 296 -31.97 30.79 -25.62
CA ASN A 296 -31.90 31.97 -26.51
C ASN A 296 -31.75 33.29 -25.76
#